data_AF-A0A7Y7CLS5-F1
#
_entry.id   AF-A0A7Y7CLS5-F1
#
_cell.length_a   1.000
_cell.length_b   1.000
_cell.length_c   1.000
_cell.angle_alpha   90.00
_cell.angle_beta   90.00
_cell.angle_gamma   90.00
#
_symmetry.space_group_name_H-M   'P 1'
#
loop_
_entity.id
_entity.type
_entity.pdbx_description
1 polymer ?
#
loop_
_entity_poly.entity_id
_entity_poly.type
_entity_poly.pdbx_seq_one_letter_code
_entity_poly.pdbx_strand_id
1 'polypeptide(L)' 'MTAPMLKTTQEWLMTVLAVRGDLRQKVMSATHGTGVDVQQLIKAGAGPNPLRRLDIYAAGYVMRLVECLRAEY' A
#
# COMPACT_ATOMS: atom_id res chain seq x y z
N MET A 1 -13.11 12.73 8.36
CA MET A 1 -12.66 12.46 6.97
C MET A 1 -13.63 11.44 6.38
N THR A 2 -14.21 11.74 5.22
CA THR A 2 -15.08 10.83 4.47
C THR A 2 -14.23 9.78 3.76
N ALA A 3 -14.70 8.52 3.75
CA ALA A 3 -13.99 7.47 3.04
C ALA A 3 -14.07 7.70 1.52
N PRO A 4 -12.98 7.51 0.77
CA PRO A 4 -12.99 7.62 -0.69
C PRO A 4 -13.89 6.55 -1.33
N MET A 5 -14.37 6.82 -2.54
CA MET A 5 -15.17 5.86 -3.30
C MET A 5 -14.38 4.58 -3.61
N LEU A 6 -15.07 3.45 -3.73
CA LEU A 6 -14.46 2.16 -4.04
C LEU A 6 -13.65 2.20 -5.34
N LYS A 7 -14.24 2.77 -6.41
CA LYS A 7 -13.58 2.90 -7.71
C LYS A 7 -12.24 3.64 -7.59
N THR A 8 -12.23 4.78 -6.91
CA THR A 8 -11.02 5.59 -6.70
C THR A 8 -9.98 4.84 -5.86
N THR A 9 -10.43 4.10 -4.85
CA THR A 9 -9.56 3.23 -4.03
C THR A 9 -8.91 2.13 -4.87
N GLN A 10 -9.67 1.52 -5.77
CA GLN A 10 -9.18 0.48 -6.68
C GLN A 10 -8.17 1.05 -7.68
N GLU A 11 -8.45 2.21 -8.28
CA GLU A 11 -7.53 2.91 -9.18
C GLU A 11 -6.21 3.28 -8.48
N TRP A 12 -6.31 3.76 -7.23
CA TRP A 12 -5.14 4.05 -6.39
C TRP A 12 -4.29 2.79 -6.18
N LEU A 13 -4.92 1.68 -5.77
CA LEU A 13 -4.24 0.41 -5.51
C LEU A 13 -3.56 -0.13 -6.78
N MET A 14 -4.26 -0.11 -7.91
CA MET A 14 -3.72 -0.55 -9.20
C MET A 14 -2.48 0.27 -9.59
N THR A 15 -2.49 1.57 -9.34
CA THR A 15 -1.34 2.44 -9.62
C THR A 15 -0.15 2.06 -8.74
N VAL A 16 -0.35 1.83 -7.44
CA VAL A 16 0.72 1.41 -6.52
C VAL A 16 1.36 0.08 -6.94
N LEU A 17 0.57 -0.86 -7.46
CA LEU A 17 1.04 -2.17 -7.90
C LEU A 17 1.76 -2.12 -9.26
N ALA A 18 1.31 -1.28 -10.19
CA ALA A 18 1.80 -1.26 -11.57
C ALA A 18 3.03 -0.36 -11.79
N VAL A 19 3.12 0.76 -11.06
CA VAL A 19 4.19 1.74 -11.25
C VAL A 19 5.51 1.22 -10.68
N ARG A 20 6.65 1.55 -11.32
CA ARG A 20 7.99 1.22 -10.81
C ARG A 20 8.45 2.24 -9.78
N GLY A 21 9.35 1.84 -8.88
CA GLY A 21 9.94 2.72 -7.87
C GLY A 21 9.79 2.18 -6.46
N ASP A 22 10.29 2.95 -5.50
CA ASP A 22 10.11 2.65 -4.08
C ASP A 22 8.66 2.91 -3.63
N LEU A 23 8.32 2.47 -2.40
CA LEU A 23 6.98 2.61 -1.85
C LEU A 23 6.50 4.07 -1.83
N ARG A 24 7.39 5.03 -1.51
CA ARG A 24 7.04 6.44 -1.42
C ARG A 24 6.71 7.00 -2.80
N GLN A 25 7.54 6.70 -3.80
CA GLN A 25 7.32 7.10 -5.19
C GLN A 25 5.98 6.54 -5.71
N LYS A 26 5.72 5.25 -5.47
CA LYS A 26 4.47 4.59 -5.87
C LYS A 26 3.23 5.23 -5.25
N VAL A 27 3.27 5.49 -3.94
CA VAL A 27 2.18 6.15 -3.24
C VAL A 27 1.96 7.58 -3.76
N MET A 28 3.04 8.33 -4.00
CA MET A 28 2.96 9.67 -4.59
C MET A 28 2.31 9.65 -5.97
N SER A 29 2.68 8.70 -6.84
CA SER A 29 2.05 8.55 -8.17
C SER A 29 0.56 8.22 -8.07
N ALA A 30 0.17 7.32 -7.19
CA ALA A 30 -1.23 6.95 -6.98
C ALA A 30 -2.07 8.10 -6.42
N THR A 31 -1.50 8.86 -5.46
CA THR A 31 -2.14 10.06 -4.92
C THR A 31 -2.26 11.16 -5.95
N HIS A 32 -1.26 11.37 -6.80
CA HIS A 32 -1.35 12.34 -7.88
C HIS A 32 -2.42 11.97 -8.92
N GLY A 33 -2.57 10.68 -9.25
CA GLY A 33 -3.54 10.22 -10.24
C GLY A 33 -5.00 10.22 -9.77
N THR A 34 -5.23 10.04 -8.47
CA THR A 34 -6.59 9.85 -7.91
C THR A 34 -7.03 10.96 -6.94
N GLY A 35 -6.12 11.82 -6.51
CA GLY A 35 -6.35 12.83 -5.46
C GLY A 35 -6.51 12.25 -4.06
N VAL A 36 -6.40 10.92 -3.90
CA VAL A 36 -6.57 10.22 -2.62
C VAL A 36 -5.22 10.01 -1.95
N ASP A 37 -5.08 10.53 -0.73
CA ASP A 37 -3.89 10.33 0.09
C ASP A 37 -3.97 9.00 0.86
N VAL A 38 -2.82 8.39 1.12
CA VAL A 38 -2.71 7.13 1.86
C VAL A 38 -3.36 7.19 3.26
N GLN A 39 -3.39 8.37 3.90
CA GLN A 39 -4.06 8.60 5.19
C GLN A 39 -5.58 8.44 5.11
N GLN A 40 -6.16 8.61 3.92
CA GLN A 40 -7.60 8.44 3.68
C GLN A 40 -7.97 6.96 3.48
N LEU A 41 -7.01 6.15 3.04
CA LEU A 41 -7.18 4.72 2.76
C LEU A 41 -6.81 3.85 3.96
N ILE A 42 -5.82 4.27 4.73
CA ILE A 42 -5.35 3.58 5.92
C ILE A 42 -5.81 4.38 7.12
N LYS A 43 -6.75 3.80 7.88
CA LYS A 43 -7.23 4.41 9.12
C LYS A 43 -6.04 4.67 10.05
N ALA A 44 -5.65 5.94 10.15
CA ALA A 44 -4.63 6.40 11.08
C ALA A 44 -5.24 6.35 12.49
N GLY A 45 -4.95 5.28 13.24
CA GLY A 45 -5.12 5.27 14.69
C GLY A 45 -3.90 5.90 15.38
N ALA A 46 -3.78 5.77 16.70
CA ALA A 46 -2.61 6.18 17.48
C ALA A 46 -1.33 5.34 17.20
N GLY A 47 -1.24 4.75 16.02
CA GLY A 47 -0.17 3.84 15.61
C GLY A 47 0.83 4.48 14.64
N PRO A 48 1.76 3.66 14.10
CA PRO A 48 2.80 4.14 13.20
C PRO A 48 2.23 4.76 11.91
N ASN A 49 3.00 5.67 11.32
CA ASN A 49 2.71 6.33 10.05
C ASN A 49 2.21 5.30 9.00
N PRO A 50 1.14 5.58 8.23
CA PRO A 50 0.60 4.69 7.20
C PRO A 50 1.62 4.10 6.23
N LEU A 51 2.63 4.87 5.80
CA LEU A 51 3.70 4.35 4.94
C LEU A 51 4.50 3.25 5.64
N ARG A 52 4.81 3.42 6.93
CA ARG A 52 5.50 2.41 7.72
C ARG A 52 4.63 1.17 7.93
N ARG A 53 3.31 1.33 8.05
CA ARG A 53 2.38 0.20 8.13
C ARG A 53 2.35 -0.59 6.83
N LEU A 54 2.27 0.09 5.69
CA LEU A 54 2.35 -0.56 4.37
C LEU A 54 3.65 -1.34 4.21
N ASP A 55 4.77 -0.73 4.60
CA ASP A 55 6.09 -1.36 4.55
C ASP A 55 6.17 -2.64 5.42
N ILE A 56 5.66 -2.58 6.65
CA ILE A 56 5.58 -3.75 7.55
C ILE A 56 4.74 -4.87 6.94
N TYR A 57 3.56 -4.55 6.39
CA TYR A 57 2.70 -5.58 5.78
C TYR A 57 3.34 -6.17 4.52
N ALA A 58 3.91 -5.34 3.65
CA ALA A 58 4.60 -5.80 2.45
C ALA A 58 5.77 -6.73 2.78
N ALA A 59 6.63 -6.33 3.73
CA ALA A 59 7.73 -7.16 4.20
C ALA A 59 7.23 -8.48 4.81
N GLY A 60 6.17 -8.43 5.63
CA GLY A 60 5.55 -9.61 6.22
C GLY A 60 4.97 -10.60 5.19
N TYR A 61 4.42 -10.11 4.09
CA TYR A 61 3.96 -10.93 2.97
C TYR A 61 5.13 -11.59 2.23
N VAL A 62 6.19 -10.83 1.94
CA VAL A 62 7.39 -11.37 1.27
C VAL A 62 8.06 -12.44 2.13
N MET A 63 8.20 -12.20 3.43
CA MET A 63 8.77 -13.20 4.35
C MET A 63 7.93 -14.49 4.35
N ARG A 64 6.60 -14.39 4.40
CA ARG A 64 5.73 -15.57 4.32
C ARG A 64 5.87 -16.30 2.99
N LEU A 65 5.94 -15.57 1.87
CA LEU A 65 6.16 -16.16 0.56
C LEU A 65 7.48 -16.93 0.50
N VAL A 66 8.55 -16.34 1.04
CA VAL A 66 9.87 -17.00 1.13
C VAL A 66 9.80 -18.26 1.98
N GLU A 67 9.15 -18.23 3.14
CA GLU A 67 8.99 -19.41 4.00
C GLU A 67 8.16 -20.51 3.31
N CYS A 68 7.10 -20.16 2.58
CA CYS A 68 6.35 -21.13 1.78
C CYS A 68 7.22 -21.77 0.70
N LEU A 69 7.98 -20.96 -0.05
CA LEU A 69 8.90 -21.47 -1.07
C LEU A 69 9.95 -22.41 -0.44
N ARG A 70 10.51 -22.05 0.72
CA ARG A 70 11.50 -22.90 1.43
C ARG A 70 10.92 -24.20 1.98
N ALA A 71 9.61 -24.28 2.22
CA ALA A 71 8.96 -25.50 2.69
C ALA A 71 8.60 -26.46 1.55
N GLU A 72 8.55 -25.98 0.30
CA GLU A 72 8.28 -26.78 -0.89
C GLU A 72 9.55 -27.43 -1.50
N TYR A 73 10.75 -26.99 -1.10
CA TYR A 73 12.06 -27.54 -1.48
C TYR A 73 12.80 -28.16 -0.29
#